data_AF-A0A8T7K4C9-F1
#
_entry.id   AF-A0A8T7K4C9-F1
#
_cell.length_a   1.000
_cell.length_b   1.000
_cell.length_c   1.000
_cell.angle_alpha   90.00
_cell.angle_beta   90.00
_cell.angle_gamma   90.00
#
_symmetry.space_group_name_H-M   'P 1'
#
loop_
_entity.id
_entity.type
_entity.pdbx_description
1 polymer ?
#
loop_
_entity_poly.entity_id
_entity_poly.type
_entity_poly.pdbx_seq_one_letter_code
_entity_poly.pdbx_strand_id
1 'polypeptide(L)'
;MTENPRPKRRIVLCMGEYCNLDRRAAKLLPILQTLIDDLNTRRADDAQTPTLKLETARCLSMCGAGPNCVIYPEDIVTNGLSEDKLRRMVATHLES
;
A
#
# COMPACT_ATOMS: atom_id res chain seq x y z
N MET A 1 -3.30 31.81 3.94
CA MET A 1 -2.31 30.78 4.35
C MET A 1 -2.72 29.51 3.64
N THR A 2 -2.14 29.25 2.47
CA THR A 2 -2.39 28.01 1.73
C THR A 2 -1.63 26.91 2.47
N GLU A 3 -2.32 26.20 3.36
CA GLU A 3 -1.87 24.90 3.82
C GLU A 3 -1.65 24.05 2.56
N ASN A 4 -0.40 23.87 2.14
CA ASN A 4 -0.11 22.97 1.05
C ASN A 4 -0.24 21.56 1.66
N PRO A 5 -1.33 20.81 1.40
CA PRO A 5 -1.47 19.50 2.01
C PRO A 5 -0.28 18.66 1.54
N ARG A 6 0.44 18.03 2.49
CA ARG A 6 1.54 17.11 2.18
C ARG A 6 1.10 16.19 1.03
N PRO A 7 1.94 15.99 -0.02
CA PRO A 7 1.61 15.06 -1.08
C PRO A 7 1.26 13.71 -0.46
N LYS A 8 0.15 13.11 -0.89
CA LYS A 8 -0.33 11.84 -0.33
C LYS A 8 -0.05 10.73 -1.33
N ARG A 9 0.73 9.73 -0.92
CA ARG A 9 0.85 8.48 -1.68
C ARG A 9 -0.19 7.51 -1.17
N ARG A 10 -1.01 6.98 -2.09
CA ARG A 10 -2.07 6.03 -1.76
C ARG A 10 -1.58 4.63 -2.06
N ILE A 11 -1.64 3.77 -1.05
CA ILE A 11 -1.31 2.36 -1.15
C ILE A 11 -2.64 1.62 -1.10
N VAL A 12 -3.06 1.03 -2.21
CA VAL A 12 -4.39 0.44 -2.35
C VAL A 12 -4.27 -1.08 -2.41
N LEU A 13 -4.78 -1.79 -1.40
CA LEU A 13 -4.82 -3.25 -1.38
C LEU A 13 -6.15 -3.77 -1.95
N CYS A 14 -6.07 -4.68 -2.91
CA CYS A 14 -7.24 -5.35 -3.47
C CYS A 14 -7.82 -6.37 -2.48
N MET A 15 -9.09 -6.20 -2.13
CA MET A 15 -9.88 -7.06 -1.24
C MET A 15 -10.99 -7.82 -1.98
N GLY A 16 -10.98 -7.79 -3.32
CA GLY A 16 -11.94 -8.53 -4.13
C GLY A 16 -11.86 -10.04 -3.95
N GLU A 17 -12.91 -10.74 -4.36
CA GLU A 17 -13.08 -12.19 -4.18
C GLU A 17 -11.80 -12.98 -4.53
N TYR A 18 -11.26 -12.78 -5.73
CA TYR A 18 -10.02 -13.44 -6.13
C TYR A 18 -8.82 -12.99 -5.30
N CYS A 19 -8.65 -11.69 -5.04
CA CYS A 19 -7.53 -11.20 -4.23
C CYS A 19 -7.57 -11.75 -2.79
N ASN A 20 -8.75 -11.94 -2.23
CA ASN A 20 -8.96 -12.36 -0.85
C ASN A 20 -9.38 -13.83 -0.69
N LEU A 21 -9.20 -14.66 -1.73
CA LEU A 21 -9.41 -16.10 -1.65
C LEU A 21 -8.63 -16.69 -0.45
N ASP A 22 -9.28 -17.51 0.37
CA ASP A 22 -8.70 -18.05 1.62
C ASP A 22 -8.19 -16.98 2.61
N ARG A 23 -8.79 -15.78 2.57
CA ARG A 23 -8.46 -14.62 3.42
C ARG A 23 -7.02 -14.12 3.24
N ARG A 24 -6.37 -14.46 2.12
CA ARG A 24 -4.96 -14.15 1.90
C ARG A 24 -4.67 -12.63 1.89
N ALA A 25 -5.53 -11.81 1.30
CA ALA A 25 -5.38 -10.35 1.35
C ALA A 25 -5.68 -9.79 2.75
N ALA A 26 -6.69 -10.32 3.44
CA ALA A 26 -7.03 -9.92 4.81
C ALA A 26 -5.89 -10.18 5.81
N LYS A 27 -5.06 -11.21 5.59
CA LYS A 27 -3.84 -11.45 6.39
C LYS A 27 -2.76 -10.41 6.15
N LEU A 28 -2.66 -9.86 4.94
CA LEU A 28 -1.66 -8.86 4.55
C LEU A 28 -2.02 -7.45 5.02
N LEU A 29 -3.31 -7.13 5.11
CA LEU A 29 -3.79 -5.81 5.49
C LEU A 29 -3.20 -5.29 6.82
N PRO A 30 -3.26 -6.02 7.96
CA PRO A 30 -2.69 -5.53 9.22
C PRO A 30 -1.16 -5.38 9.15
N ILE A 31 -0.47 -6.27 8.43
CA ILE A 31 0.99 -6.18 8.24
C ILE A 31 1.34 -4.91 7.47
N LEU A 32 0.62 -4.64 6.38
CA LEU A 32 0.82 -3.44 5.57
C LEU A 32 0.50 -2.17 6.35
N GLN A 33 -0.55 -2.18 7.18
CA GLN A 33 -0.91 -1.06 8.04
C GLN A 33 0.22 -0.72 9.02
N THR A 34 0.73 -1.71 9.75
CA THR A 34 1.86 -1.52 10.68
C THR A 34 3.08 -0.94 9.97
N LEU A 35 3.46 -1.49 8.82
CA LEU A 35 4.61 -0.98 8.05
C LEU A 35 4.42 0.47 7.60
N ILE A 36 3.23 0.85 7.17
CA ILE A 36 2.90 2.22 6.74
C ILE A 36 2.92 3.19 7.93
N ASP A 37 2.38 2.79 9.07
CA ASP A 37 2.34 3.61 10.28
C ASP A 37 3.75 3.84 10.84
N ASP A 38 4.58 2.79 10.87
CA ASP A 38 5.99 2.89 11.26
C ASP A 38 6.75 3.85 10.33
N LEU A 39 6.51 3.78 9.02
CA LEU A 39 7.12 4.69 8.05
C LEU A 39 6.69 6.14 8.24
N ASN A 40 5.39 6.38 8.37
CA ASN A 40 4.86 7.71 8.62
C ASN A 40 5.39 8.30 9.94
N THR A 41 5.54 7.47 10.97
CA THR A 41 6.08 7.87 12.27
C THR A 41 7.56 8.26 12.16
N ARG A 42 8.38 7.45 11.49
CA ARG A 42 9.81 7.76 11.26
C ARG A 42 10.05 9.02 10.43
N ARG A 43 9.07 9.40 9.60
CA ARG A 43 9.14 10.53 8.66
C ARG A 43 8.28 11.72 9.10
N ALA A 44 7.76 11.71 10.32
CA ALA A 44 6.81 12.71 10.80
C ALA A 44 7.37 14.15 10.74
N ASP A 45 8.68 14.29 10.95
CA ASP A 45 9.38 15.58 10.98
C ASP A 45 9.85 16.06 9.59
N ASP A 46 9.75 15.22 8.55
CA ASP A 46 10.13 15.59 7.19
C ASP A 46 8.92 16.09 6.41
N ALA A 47 8.80 17.41 6.32
CA ALA A 47 7.73 18.09 5.60
C ALA A 47 7.75 17.86 4.07
N GLN A 48 8.87 17.42 3.50
CA GLN A 48 9.00 17.14 2.06
C GLN A 48 8.58 15.72 1.71
N THR A 49 8.59 14.80 2.68
CA THR A 49 8.22 13.41 2.45
C THR A 49 6.69 13.24 2.39
N PRO A 50 6.16 12.61 1.32
CA PRO A 50 4.74 12.34 1.19
C PRO A 50 4.18 11.48 2.34
N THR A 51 2.99 11.80 2.83
CA THR A 51 2.28 10.92 3.78
C THR A 51 1.76 9.70 3.04
N LEU A 52 2.02 8.51 3.59
CA LEU A 52 1.52 7.25 3.07
C LEU A 52 0.12 6.98 3.63
N LYS A 53 -0.84 6.69 2.76
CA LYS A 53 -2.22 6.35 3.15
C LYS A 53 -2.59 4.97 2.63
N LEU A 54 -2.90 4.04 3.55
CA LEU A 54 -3.45 2.74 3.21
C LEU A 54 -4.95 2.86 2.90
N GLU A 55 -5.37 2.25 1.79
CA GLU A 55 -6.76 2.10 1.39
C GLU A 55 -7.02 0.68 0.91
N THR A 56 -8.28 0.26 0.91
CA THR A 56 -8.70 -1.01 0.32
C THR A 56 -9.62 -0.78 -0.86
N ALA A 57 -9.49 -1.59 -1.91
CA ALA A 57 -10.41 -1.57 -3.05
C ALA A 57 -11.15 -2.91 -3.17
N ARG A 58 -12.41 -2.87 -3.61
CA ARG A 58 -13.19 -4.09 -3.89
C ARG A 58 -12.68 -4.85 -5.11
N CYS A 59 -12.09 -4.16 -6.08
CA CYS A 59 -11.44 -4.76 -7.25
C CYS A 59 -10.50 -3.73 -7.87
N LEU A 60 -9.41 -4.20 -8.48
CA LEU A 60 -8.47 -3.36 -9.24
C LEU A 60 -8.43 -3.76 -10.72
N SER A 61 -9.46 -4.46 -11.22
CA SER A 61 -9.57 -4.98 -12.59
C SER A 61 -8.41 -5.88 -13.04
N MET A 62 -7.68 -6.45 -12.08
CA MET A 62 -6.55 -7.37 -12.28
C MET A 62 -6.87 -8.76 -11.70
N CYS A 63 -8.11 -9.20 -11.89
CA CYS A 63 -8.61 -10.49 -11.41
C CYS A 63 -7.77 -11.63 -12.04
N GLY A 64 -7.35 -12.60 -11.22
CA GLY A 64 -6.51 -13.74 -11.64
C GLY A 64 -5.04 -13.67 -11.18
N ALA A 65 -4.52 -12.47 -10.89
CA ALA A 65 -3.14 -12.29 -10.40
C ALA A 65 -3.06 -11.98 -8.89
N GLY A 66 -4.19 -12.00 -8.19
CA GLY A 66 -4.30 -11.59 -6.79
C GLY A 66 -3.44 -12.40 -5.82
N PRO A 67 -3.09 -11.83 -4.64
CA PRO A 67 -3.51 -10.52 -4.15
C PRO A 67 -2.73 -9.37 -4.78
N ASN A 68 -3.40 -8.25 -5.05
CA ASN A 68 -2.83 -7.12 -5.79
C ASN A 68 -2.76 -5.87 -4.90
N CYS A 69 -1.70 -5.09 -5.05
CA CYS A 69 -1.58 -3.75 -4.47
C CYS A 69 -1.10 -2.75 -5.52
N VAL A 70 -1.61 -1.53 -5.46
CA VAL A 70 -1.20 -0.43 -6.33
C VAL A 70 -0.77 0.76 -5.49
N ILE A 71 0.35 1.39 -5.85
CA ILE A 71 0.83 2.62 -5.23
C ILE A 71 0.62 3.77 -6.22
N TYR A 72 -0.12 4.79 -5.78
CA TYR A 72 -0.37 6.02 -6.53
C TYR A 72 0.43 7.19 -5.94
N PRO A 73 0.84 8.18 -6.76
CA PRO A 73 0.48 8.37 -8.18
C PRO A 73 1.36 7.61 -9.18
N GLU A 74 2.35 6.85 -8.74
CA GLU A 74 3.33 6.24 -9.65
C GLU A 74 2.81 5.02 -10.43
N ASP A 75 1.54 4.62 -10.23
CA ASP A 75 0.90 3.46 -10.84
C ASP A 75 1.72 2.15 -10.69
N ILE A 76 2.44 2.02 -9.57
CA ILE A 76 3.27 0.84 -9.30
C ILE A 76 2.37 -0.32 -8.87
N VAL A 77 2.34 -1.38 -9.67
CA VAL A 77 1.52 -2.56 -9.43
C VAL A 77 2.35 -3.72 -8.89
N THR A 78 1.94 -4.27 -7.74
CA THR A 78 2.49 -5.53 -7.21
C THR A 78 1.40 -6.59 -7.15
N ASN A 79 1.53 -7.62 -7.98
CA ASN A 79 0.62 -8.78 -8.04
C ASN A 79 1.16 -9.97 -7.25
N GLY A 80 0.29 -10.94 -6.92
CA GLY A 80 0.66 -12.18 -6.24
C GLY A 80 1.35 -11.93 -4.90
N LEU A 81 0.84 -10.98 -4.13
CA LEU A 81 1.42 -10.63 -2.84
C LEU A 81 1.41 -11.81 -1.86
N SER A 82 2.60 -12.10 -1.36
CA SER A 82 2.85 -12.80 -0.10
C SER A 82 3.37 -11.80 0.94
N GLU A 83 3.54 -12.22 2.18
CA GLU A 83 4.18 -11.37 3.20
C GLU A 83 5.60 -10.94 2.78
N ASP A 84 6.41 -11.86 2.26
CA ASP A 84 7.77 -11.54 1.80
C ASP A 84 7.76 -10.52 0.65
N LYS A 85 6.84 -10.69 -0.30
CA LYS A 85 6.72 -9.78 -1.44
C LYS A 85 6.20 -8.41 -1.00
N LEU A 86 5.30 -8.38 -0.02
CA LEU A 86 4.80 -7.16 0.61
C LEU A 86 5.95 -6.37 1.24
N ARG A 87 6.79 -7.01 2.06
CA ARG A 87 7.95 -6.38 2.71
C ARG A 87 8.94 -5.82 1.69
N ARG A 88 9.23 -6.58 0.63
CA ARG A 88 10.10 -6.13 -0.48
C ARG A 88 9.52 -4.92 -1.22
N MET A 89 8.22 -4.93 -1.53
CA MET A 89 7.54 -3.81 -2.18
C MET A 89 7.63 -2.54 -1.31
N VAL A 90 7.40 -2.66 0.00
CA VAL A 90 7.52 -1.52 0.94
C VAL A 90 8.95 -0.98 0.94
N ALA A 91 9.95 -1.83 1.13
CA ALA A 91 11.36 -1.44 1.11
C ALA A 91 11.78 -0.79 -0.22
N THR A 92 11.27 -1.29 -1.35
CA THR A 92 11.68 -0.82 -2.69
C THR A 92 11.01 0.49 -3.07
N HIS A 93 9.74 0.69 -2.70
CA HIS A 93 8.93 1.78 -3.25
C HIS A 93 8.48 2.81 -2.23
N LEU A 94 8.46 2.47 -0.94
CA LEU A 94 7.94 3.34 0.11
C LEU A 94 9.04 3.85 1.05
N GLU A 95 10.18 3.15 1.18
CA GLU A 95 11.30 3.58 2.01
C GLU A 95 12.31 4.51 1.32
N SER A 96 12.13 4.74 0.01
CA SER A 96 12.90 5.70 -0.78
C SER A 96 12.63 7.15 -0.38
#